data_AF-M6F4M7-F1
#
_entry.id   AF-M6F4M7-F1
#
_cell.length_a   1.000
_cell.length_b   1.000
_cell.length_c   1.000
_cell.angle_alpha   90.00
_cell.angle_beta   90.00
_cell.angle_gamma   90.00
#
_symmetry.space_group_name_H-M   'P 1'
#
loop_
_entity.id
_entity.type
_entity.pdbx_description
1 polymer ?
#
loop_
_entity_poly.entity_id
_entity_poly.type
_entity_poly.pdbx_seq_one_letter_code
_entity_poly.pdbx_strand_id
1 'polypeptide(L)'
;MGESEVWEYAELLKIYPELRLDTTMVFVDFLATGQHTDPYLEILETFPDRVHFGSDFPNIPYALSHPICNLLNSSLSKETKRKIFLENSAKLFGI
;
A
#
# COMPACT_ATOMS: atom_id res chain seq x y z
N MET A 1 -1.67 4.92 -4.76
CA MET A 1 -0.88 4.41 -5.93
C MET A 1 -1.75 4.46 -7.19
N GLY A 2 -1.19 4.57 -8.40
CA GLY A 2 -1.95 4.53 -9.66
C GLY A 2 -1.97 3.11 -10.25
N GLU A 3 -3.13 2.65 -10.72
CA GLU A 3 -3.38 1.25 -11.13
C GLU A 3 -2.50 0.77 -12.31
N SER A 4 -2.23 1.66 -13.28
CA SER A 4 -1.49 1.34 -14.51
C SER A 4 -0.03 1.82 -14.53
N GLU A 5 0.40 2.56 -13.52
CA GLU A 5 1.69 3.29 -13.52
C GLU A 5 2.55 2.95 -12.28
N VAL A 6 2.37 1.73 -11.78
CA VAL A 6 2.90 1.24 -10.50
C VAL A 6 4.42 1.37 -10.43
N TRP A 7 5.10 1.00 -11.52
CA TRP A 7 6.55 1.05 -11.62
C TRP A 7 7.08 2.46 -11.78
N GLU A 8 6.38 3.30 -12.55
CA GLU A 8 6.70 4.70 -12.74
C GLU A 8 6.67 5.45 -11.42
N TYR A 9 5.64 5.23 -10.58
CA TYR A 9 5.60 5.78 -9.22
C TYR A 9 6.68 5.20 -8.31
N ALA A 10 7.04 3.92 -8.46
CA ALA A 10 8.12 3.32 -7.68
C ALA A 10 9.49 3.91 -8.01
N GLU A 11 9.76 4.26 -9.28
CA GLU A 11 10.99 4.97 -9.65
C GLU A 11 11.08 6.35 -8.99
N LEU A 12 9.95 7.04 -8.82
CA LEU A 12 9.94 8.33 -8.11
C LEU A 12 10.36 8.20 -6.65
N LEU A 13 10.14 7.07 -5.98
CA LEU A 13 10.59 6.84 -4.60
C LEU A 13 12.12 6.86 -4.48
N LYS A 14 12.84 6.47 -5.55
CA LYS A 14 14.31 6.51 -5.59
C LYS A 14 14.84 7.93 -5.75
N ILE A 15 14.07 8.79 -6.42
CA ILE A 15 14.46 10.16 -6.78
C ILE A 15 14.09 11.15 -5.67
N TYR A 16 12.95 10.95 -5.01
CA TYR A 16 12.38 11.90 -4.05
C TYR A 16 12.35 11.30 -2.63
N PRO A 17 13.34 11.62 -1.77
CA PRO A 17 13.46 11.06 -0.43
C PRO A 17 12.38 11.49 0.54
N GLU A 18 11.39 12.31 0.17
CA GLU A 18 10.21 12.63 0.99
C GLU A 18 8.88 12.15 0.36
N LEU A 19 8.92 11.55 -0.84
CA LEU A 19 7.75 10.94 -1.47
C LEU A 19 7.29 9.69 -0.69
N ARG A 20 6.00 9.62 -0.41
CA ARG A 20 5.34 8.51 0.28
C ARG A 20 4.14 8.06 -0.54
N LEU A 21 3.83 6.78 -0.47
CA LEU A 21 2.67 6.20 -1.13
C LEU A 21 1.69 5.63 -0.11
N ASP A 22 0.45 5.42 -0.52
CA ASP A 22 -0.55 4.72 0.27
C ASP A 22 -1.13 3.53 -0.51
N THR A 23 -1.69 2.59 0.25
CA THR A 23 -2.27 1.34 -0.26
C THR A 23 -3.73 1.45 -0.67
N THR A 24 -4.30 2.65 -0.78
CA THR A 24 -5.70 2.81 -1.18
C THR A 24 -5.90 2.14 -2.54
N MET A 25 -6.98 1.37 -2.65
CA MET A 25 -7.33 0.53 -3.80
C MET A 25 -6.42 -0.66 -4.12
N VAL A 26 -5.28 -0.82 -3.45
CA VAL A 26 -4.33 -1.91 -3.74
C VAL A 26 -4.81 -3.27 -3.22
N PHE A 27 -5.43 -3.28 -2.03
CA PHE A 27 -5.86 -4.51 -1.34
C PHE A 27 -7.37 -4.72 -1.38
N VAL A 28 -8.07 -4.14 -2.35
CA VAL A 28 -9.50 -4.37 -2.54
C VAL A 28 -9.74 -5.01 -3.90
N ASP A 29 -10.86 -5.71 -4.01
CA ASP A 29 -11.30 -6.31 -5.27
C ASP A 29 -11.86 -5.21 -6.18
N PHE A 30 -11.02 -4.24 -6.55
CA PHE A 30 -11.40 -2.93 -7.11
C PHE A 30 -12.33 -3.05 -8.32
N LEU A 31 -12.16 -4.10 -9.12
CA LEU A 31 -13.09 -4.70 -10.10
C LEU A 31 -12.37 -5.96 -10.61
N ALA A 32 -13.09 -7.01 -11.02
CA ALA A 32 -12.55 -8.23 -11.63
C ALA A 32 -11.84 -7.97 -12.99
N THR A 33 -10.71 -7.24 -12.99
CA THR A 33 -10.03 -6.71 -14.17
C THR A 33 -8.74 -7.47 -14.53
N GLY A 34 -8.40 -8.52 -13.78
CA GLY A 34 -7.37 -9.48 -14.21
C GLY A 34 -5.93 -8.94 -14.19
N GLN A 35 -5.66 -7.80 -13.54
CA GLN A 35 -4.29 -7.35 -13.30
C GLN A 35 -3.74 -7.92 -11.99
N HIS A 36 -2.54 -8.49 -12.07
CA HIS A 36 -1.87 -9.14 -10.95
C HIS A 36 -1.36 -8.11 -9.93
N THR A 37 -1.63 -8.35 -8.65
CA THR A 37 -1.11 -7.56 -7.52
C THR A 37 0.40 -7.72 -7.30
N ASP A 38 1.05 -8.64 -8.01
CA ASP A 38 2.43 -9.06 -7.77
C ASP A 38 3.46 -7.90 -7.84
N PRO A 39 3.39 -6.97 -8.80
CA PRO A 39 4.30 -5.81 -8.85
C PRO A 39 4.22 -4.93 -7.60
N TYR A 40 3.02 -4.77 -7.02
CA TYR A 40 2.84 -3.96 -5.83
C TYR A 40 3.54 -4.57 -4.63
N LEU A 41 3.44 -5.89 -4.45
CA LEU A 41 4.05 -6.56 -3.30
C LEU A 41 5.58 -6.38 -3.28
N GLU A 42 6.22 -6.47 -4.44
CA GLU A 42 7.66 -6.22 -4.59
C GLU A 42 8.04 -4.79 -4.20
N ILE A 43 7.27 -3.80 -4.63
CA ILE A 43 7.50 -2.38 -4.28
C ILE A 43 7.33 -2.16 -2.78
N LEU A 44 6.30 -2.75 -2.18
CA LEU A 44 6.04 -2.66 -0.74
C LEU A 44 7.20 -3.24 0.08
N GLU A 45 7.81 -4.35 -0.36
CA GLU A 45 9.00 -4.90 0.29
C GLU A 45 10.27 -4.09 0.02
N THR A 46 10.38 -3.46 -1.14
CA THR A 46 11.57 -2.66 -1.50
C THR A 46 11.60 -1.32 -0.76
N PHE A 47 10.43 -0.72 -0.51
CA PHE A 47 10.29 0.59 0.14
C PHE A 47 9.36 0.56 1.37
N PRO A 48 9.62 -0.31 2.35
CA PRO A 48 8.66 -0.60 3.41
C PRO A 48 8.49 0.57 4.38
N ASP A 49 9.44 1.51 4.46
CA ASP A 49 9.38 2.70 5.32
C ASP A 49 8.65 3.90 4.68
N ARG A 50 8.17 3.73 3.44
CA ARG A 50 7.64 4.81 2.58
C ARG A 50 6.19 4.64 2.19
N VAL A 51 5.54 3.59 2.71
CA VAL A 51 4.17 3.25 2.34
C VAL A 51 3.25 3.23 3.56
N HIS A 52 2.08 3.81 3.41
CA HIS A 52 1.09 3.95 4.47
C HIS A 52 -0.15 3.13 4.15
N PHE A 53 -0.78 2.55 5.16
CA PHE A 53 -2.10 1.98 4.98
C PHE A 53 -3.11 3.08 4.62
N GLY A 54 -3.73 2.94 3.45
CA GLY A 54 -4.82 3.78 2.97
C GLY A 54 -6.03 2.90 2.66
N SER A 55 -7.19 3.27 3.20
CA SER A 55 -8.45 2.55 2.96
C SER A 55 -9.48 3.36 2.20
N ASP A 56 -9.39 4.69 2.26
CA ASP A 56 -10.42 5.63 1.81
C ASP A 56 -11.85 5.27 2.26
N PHE A 57 -11.98 4.54 3.38
CA PHE A 57 -13.28 4.29 4.00
C PHE A 57 -13.80 5.59 4.63
N PRO A 58 -15.10 5.92 4.47
CA PRO A 58 -16.17 5.16 3.83
C PRO A 58 -16.47 5.55 2.37
N ASN A 59 -15.53 6.20 1.68
CA ASN A 59 -15.76 6.80 0.36
C ASN A 59 -15.74 5.78 -0.80
N ILE A 60 -15.07 4.63 -0.63
CA ILE A 60 -15.01 3.56 -1.64
C ILE A 60 -15.95 2.39 -1.27
N PRO A 61 -16.43 1.59 -2.25
CA PRO A 61 -17.48 0.58 -2.02
C PRO A 61 -16.98 -0.71 -1.34
N TYR A 62 -16.09 -0.59 -0.36
CA TYR A 62 -15.56 -1.71 0.41
C TYR A 62 -15.62 -1.43 1.91
N ALA A 63 -16.00 -2.46 2.68
CA ALA A 63 -15.87 -2.40 4.13
C ALA A 63 -14.40 -2.24 4.52
N LEU A 64 -14.12 -1.49 5.58
CA LEU A 64 -12.75 -1.26 6.08
C LEU A 64 -11.99 -2.58 6.34
N SER A 65 -12.69 -3.64 6.76
CA SER A 65 -12.08 -4.95 6.99
C SER A 65 -11.49 -5.58 5.72
N HIS A 66 -12.02 -5.26 4.54
CA HIS A 66 -11.61 -5.87 3.29
C HIS A 66 -10.13 -5.62 2.95
N PRO A 67 -9.66 -4.37 2.81
CA PRO A 67 -8.23 -4.11 2.56
C PRO A 67 -7.33 -4.58 3.71
N ILE A 68 -7.82 -4.54 4.96
CA ILE A 68 -7.05 -5.01 6.12
C ILE A 68 -6.78 -6.52 6.02
N CYS A 69 -7.83 -7.32 5.79
CA CYS A 69 -7.71 -8.77 5.68
C CYS A 69 -6.81 -9.18 4.50
N ASN A 70 -6.97 -8.54 3.34
CA ASN A 70 -6.17 -8.85 2.16
C ASN A 70 -4.70 -8.49 2.35
N LEU A 71 -4.39 -7.32 2.95
CA LEU A 71 -3.01 -6.97 3.30
C LEU A 71 -2.41 -7.94 4.33
N LEU A 72 -3.17 -8.33 5.37
CA LEU A 72 -2.71 -9.29 6.38
C LEU A 72 -2.41 -10.67 5.78
N ASN A 73 -3.21 -11.11 4.81
CA ASN A 73 -3.08 -12.41 4.15
C ASN A 73 -2.10 -12.43 2.97
N SER A 74 -1.57 -11.27 2.55
CA SER A 74 -0.56 -11.17 1.50
C SER A 74 0.75 -11.89 1.86
N SER A 75 1.60 -12.13 0.86
CA SER A 75 2.94 -12.73 1.05
C SER A 75 3.97 -11.78 1.66
N LEU A 76 3.60 -10.54 1.99
CA LEU A 76 4.51 -9.58 2.61
C LEU A 76 5.02 -10.08 3.97
N SER A 77 6.26 -9.72 4.27
CA SER A 77 6.92 -9.93 5.53
C SER A 77 6.15 -9.26 6.68
N LYS A 78 6.29 -9.83 7.88
CA LYS A 78 5.66 -9.29 9.09
C LYS A 78 6.14 -7.87 9.40
N GLU A 79 7.40 -7.58 9.09
CA GLU A 79 7.98 -6.24 9.28
C GLU A 79 7.31 -5.21 8.36
N THR A 80 7.24 -5.51 7.06
CA THR A 80 6.60 -4.63 6.07
C THR A 80 5.14 -4.38 6.41
N LYS A 81 4.38 -5.42 6.80
CA LYS A 81 3.00 -5.26 7.28
C LYS A 81 2.90 -4.32 8.49
N ARG A 82 3.78 -4.47 9.48
CA ARG A 82 3.79 -3.63 10.70
C ARG A 82 4.09 -2.16 10.36
N LYS A 83 5.05 -1.91 9.48
CA LYS A 83 5.40 -0.56 9.01
C LYS A 83 4.23 0.12 8.30
N ILE A 84 3.60 -0.58 7.37
CA ILE A 84 2.47 -0.07 6.58
C ILE A 84 1.25 0.24 7.47
N PHE A 85 0.88 -0.69 8.37
CA PHE A 85 -0.29 -0.52 9.23
C PHE A 85 -0.11 0.56 10.31
N LEU A 86 1.11 0.76 10.80
CA LEU A 86 1.32 1.58 11.99
C LEU A 86 2.57 2.44 11.92
N GLU A 87 3.77 1.84 11.84
CA GLU A 87 5.00 2.53 12.21
C GLU A 87 5.29 3.74 11.32
N ASN A 88 5.00 3.65 10.02
CA ASN A 88 5.25 4.74 9.07
C ASN A 88 4.36 5.94 9.35
N SER A 89 3.07 5.69 9.58
CA SER A 89 2.10 6.74 9.89
C SER A 89 2.33 7.31 11.28
N ALA A 90 2.62 6.46 12.27
CA ALA A 90 2.96 6.89 13.63
C ALA A 90 4.15 7.85 13.63
N LYS A 91 5.22 7.48 12.91
CA LYS A 91 6.40 8.34 12.72
C LYS A 91 6.08 9.63 11.97
N LEU A 92 5.23 9.58 10.94
CA LEU A 92 4.84 10.76 10.15
C LEU A 92 4.02 11.76 10.98
N PHE A 93 3.11 11.27 11.81
CA PHE A 93 2.22 12.10 12.63
C PHE A 93 2.76 12.40 14.04
N GLY A 94 3.88 11.79 14.44
CA GLY A 94 4.51 12.02 15.75
C GLY A 94 3.73 11.43 16.93
N ILE A 95 3.09 10.28 16.73
CA ILE A 95 2.28 9.56 17.74
C ILE A 95 2.94 8.27 18.23
#